data_AF-A0A290QB70-F1
#
_entry.id   AF-A0A290QB70-F1
#
_cell.length_a   1.000
_cell.length_b   1.000
_cell.length_c   1.000
_cell.angle_alpha   90.00
_cell.angle_beta   90.00
_cell.angle_gamma   90.00
#
_symmetry.space_group_name_H-M   'P 1'
#
loop_
_entity.id
_entity.type
_entity.pdbx_description
1 polymer ?
#
loop_
_entity_poly.entity_id
_entity_poly.type
_entity_poly.pdbx_seq_one_letter_code
_entity_poly.pdbx_strand_id
1 'polypeptide(L)'
;MKTRSRPSACASRAGFSLIEMIGVMAVMAILATVLVPNTLKMIERAAVRAEAETLRNLGDQTKLHLRSRGYLPGLKPTAPITAWNVDLSTFGSLSAADVLANRRNNNRSFLYDTASTPRPRVLILSSMRGGLTVPANATSAQFDAIWNTADNSVPSGAAAGLFAANWAGQGEYLLIERVNLKSQLPINRIVLSANTSSVPTTVSFVVLHPDGQNTSGSLTTVTANVTVIRPDLILRDGDILVLRKPNGTDDYRYVVAGRDANFLYTDLKGWLPQ
;
A
#
# COMPACT_ATOMS: atom_id res chain seq x y z
N MET A 1 99.31 -6.50 -8.08
CA MET A 1 97.88 -6.85 -8.25
C MET A 1 97.09 -5.99 -7.27
N LYS A 2 96.36 -4.97 -7.74
CA LYS A 2 95.83 -3.86 -6.92
C LYS A 2 94.31 -3.97 -6.85
N THR A 3 93.75 -4.38 -5.70
CA THR A 3 92.31 -4.49 -5.46
C THR A 3 91.74 -3.10 -5.13
N ARG A 4 90.81 -2.62 -5.97
CA ARG A 4 90.04 -1.38 -5.74
C ARG A 4 88.85 -1.69 -4.83
N SER A 5 88.79 -1.05 -3.67
CA SER A 5 87.56 -0.99 -2.85
C SER A 5 86.57 -0.02 -3.51
N ARG A 6 85.31 -0.44 -3.63
CA ARG A 6 84.21 0.42 -4.06
C ARG A 6 83.58 1.07 -2.83
N PRO A 7 83.33 2.39 -2.83
CA PRO A 7 82.61 3.04 -1.74
C PRO A 7 81.12 2.66 -1.81
N SER A 8 80.58 2.25 -0.66
CA SER A 8 79.15 2.02 -0.45
C SER A 8 78.40 3.34 -0.55
N ALA A 9 77.48 3.48 -1.51
CA ALA A 9 76.60 4.63 -1.61
C ALA A 9 75.65 4.65 -0.41
N CYS A 10 75.79 5.67 0.44
CA CYS A 10 74.87 5.94 1.53
C CYS A 10 73.53 6.39 0.93
N ALA A 11 72.50 5.54 1.02
CA ALA A 11 71.16 5.89 0.58
C ALA A 11 70.60 6.97 1.53
N SER A 12 70.58 8.22 1.05
CA SER A 12 69.88 9.32 1.72
C SER A 12 68.41 8.95 1.88
N ARG A 13 68.00 8.62 3.11
CA ARG A 13 66.58 8.53 3.46
C ARG A 13 66.03 9.95 3.45
N ALA A 14 65.37 10.34 2.37
CA ALA A 14 64.57 11.55 2.31
C ALA A 14 63.41 11.41 3.32
N GLY A 15 63.56 12.04 4.50
CA GLY A 15 62.47 12.18 5.46
C GLY A 15 61.56 13.32 5.01
N PHE A 16 60.27 13.04 4.84
CA PHE A 16 59.27 14.09 4.60
C PHE A 16 59.28 15.07 5.78
N SER A 17 59.29 16.36 5.47
CA SER A 17 59.29 17.40 6.52
C SER A 17 57.93 17.48 7.20
N LEU A 18 57.91 17.82 8.49
CA LEU A 18 56.67 17.97 9.27
C LEU A 18 55.73 19.02 8.65
N ILE A 19 56.28 20.07 8.06
CA ILE A 19 55.51 21.11 7.37
C ILE A 19 54.85 20.59 6.08
N GLU A 20 55.48 19.65 5.38
CA GLU A 20 54.92 19.03 4.18
C GLU A 20 53.75 18.09 4.52
N MET A 21 53.85 17.32 5.61
CA MET A 21 52.72 16.51 6.09
C MET A 21 51.54 17.36 6.56
N ILE A 22 51.80 18.50 7.24
CA ILE A 22 50.73 19.45 7.61
C ILE A 22 50.09 20.06 6.35
N GLY A 23 50.91 20.44 5.36
CA GLY A 23 50.43 20.97 4.09
C GLY A 23 49.49 20.01 3.36
N VAL A 24 49.89 18.74 3.23
CA VAL A 24 49.06 17.69 2.59
C VAL A 24 47.75 17.48 3.34
N MET A 25 47.80 17.38 4.68
CA MET A 25 46.58 17.21 5.47
C MET A 25 45.63 18.42 5.34
N ALA A 26 46.15 19.63 5.30
CA ALA A 26 45.35 20.84 5.14
C ALA A 26 44.61 20.86 3.79
N VAL A 27 45.30 20.52 2.70
CA VAL A 27 44.67 20.44 1.37
C VAL A 27 43.61 19.34 1.32
N MET A 28 43.90 18.16 1.89
CA MET A 28 42.93 17.06 1.95
C MET A 28 41.69 17.43 2.78
N ALA A 29 41.85 18.14 3.90
CA ALA A 29 40.74 18.60 4.73
C ALA A 29 39.84 19.60 4.01
N ILE A 30 40.44 20.56 3.29
CA ILE A 30 39.69 21.55 2.50
C ILE A 30 38.91 20.83 1.38
N LEU A 31 39.54 19.90 0.65
CA LEU A 31 38.84 19.15 -0.40
C LEU A 31 37.71 18.28 0.16
N ALA A 32 37.94 17.61 1.29
CA ALA A 32 36.93 16.78 1.94
C ALA A 32 35.70 17.62 2.35
N THR A 33 35.91 18.77 3.00
CA THR A 33 34.82 19.63 3.47
C THR A 33 33.95 20.18 2.33
N VAL A 34 34.53 20.45 1.16
CA VAL A 34 33.78 20.93 -0.02
C VAL A 34 32.93 19.82 -0.66
N LEU A 35 33.34 18.55 -0.57
CA LEU A 35 32.65 17.41 -1.21
C LEU A 35 31.49 16.83 -0.37
N VAL A 36 31.57 16.92 0.96
CA VAL A 36 30.59 16.31 1.89
C VAL A 36 29.14 16.74 1.63
N PRO A 37 28.79 18.03 1.45
CA PRO A 37 27.38 18.42 1.29
C PRO A 37 26.72 17.83 0.04
N ASN A 38 27.48 17.71 -1.05
CA ASN A 38 26.97 17.18 -2.31
C ASN A 38 26.82 15.65 -2.28
N THR A 39 27.80 14.96 -1.70
CA THR A 39 27.73 13.49 -1.55
C THR A 39 26.56 13.06 -0.67
N LEU A 40 26.27 13.79 0.42
CA LEU A 40 25.10 13.53 1.27
C LEU A 40 23.78 13.68 0.51
N LYS A 41 23.60 14.79 -0.24
CA LYS A 41 22.39 14.99 -1.07
C LYS A 41 22.22 13.90 -2.12
N MET A 42 23.31 13.42 -2.72
CA MET A 42 23.27 12.32 -3.69
C MET A 42 22.81 11.00 -3.04
N ILE A 43 23.32 10.67 -1.85
CA ILE A 43 22.90 9.48 -1.10
C ILE A 43 21.42 9.58 -0.72
N GLU A 44 20.95 10.74 -0.27
CA GLU A 44 19.54 10.96 0.06
C GLU A 44 18.62 10.76 -1.14
N ARG A 45 18.97 11.34 -2.30
CA ARG A 45 18.22 11.14 -3.55
C ARG A 45 18.22 9.69 -4.01
N ALA A 46 19.35 8.99 -3.87
CA ALA A 46 19.42 7.57 -4.19
C ALA A 46 18.50 6.74 -3.28
N ALA A 47 18.46 7.06 -1.98
CA ALA A 47 17.55 6.41 -1.05
C ALA A 47 16.08 6.69 -1.37
N VAL A 48 15.72 7.93 -1.73
CA VAL A 48 14.36 8.31 -2.16
C VAL A 48 13.94 7.52 -3.39
N ARG A 49 14.82 7.39 -4.39
CA ARG A 49 14.55 6.58 -5.59
C ARG A 49 14.33 5.10 -5.26
N ALA A 50 15.18 4.52 -4.41
CA ALA A 50 15.05 3.12 -4.00
C ALA A 50 13.73 2.86 -3.25
N GLU A 51 13.28 3.81 -2.44
CA GLU A 51 11.98 3.72 -1.78
C GLU A 51 10.82 3.87 -2.79
N ALA A 52 10.91 4.80 -3.74
CA ALA A 52 9.88 4.95 -4.77
C ALA A 52 9.70 3.67 -5.60
N GLU A 53 10.79 2.99 -5.95
CA GLU A 53 10.75 1.68 -6.59
C GLU A 53 10.10 0.62 -5.70
N THR A 54 10.42 0.63 -4.40
CA THR A 54 9.79 -0.25 -3.42
C THR A 54 8.28 -0.02 -3.36
N LEU A 55 7.82 1.24 -3.33
CA LEU A 55 6.39 1.54 -3.33
C LEU A 55 5.69 1.10 -4.61
N ARG A 56 6.33 1.29 -5.77
CA ARG A 56 5.80 0.82 -7.05
C ARG A 56 5.61 -0.70 -7.07
N ASN A 57 6.58 -1.44 -6.54
CA ASN A 57 6.47 -2.89 -6.38
C ASN A 57 5.31 -3.27 -5.42
N LEU A 58 5.12 -2.54 -4.32
CA LEU A 58 3.96 -2.73 -3.43
C LEU A 58 2.63 -2.41 -4.13
N GLY A 59 2.61 -1.41 -5.03
CA GLY A 59 1.44 -1.08 -5.85
C GLY A 59 1.06 -2.21 -6.81
N ASP A 60 2.04 -2.86 -7.43
CA ASP A 60 1.79 -4.03 -8.28
C ASP A 60 1.39 -5.27 -7.46
N GLN A 61 1.98 -5.47 -6.29
CA GLN A 61 1.52 -6.50 -5.34
C GLN A 61 0.09 -6.26 -4.88
N THR A 62 -0.34 -5.01 -4.71
CA THR A 62 -1.73 -4.67 -4.39
C THR A 62 -2.69 -5.10 -5.50
N LYS A 63 -2.31 -4.88 -6.77
CA LYS A 63 -3.10 -5.35 -7.93
C LYS A 63 -3.17 -6.87 -7.97
N LEU A 64 -2.04 -7.55 -7.75
CA LEU A 64 -1.97 -9.01 -7.71
C LEU A 64 -2.79 -9.59 -6.57
N HIS A 65 -2.70 -8.99 -5.37
CA HIS A 65 -3.50 -9.37 -4.21
C HIS A 65 -4.99 -9.25 -4.53
N LEU A 66 -5.42 -8.10 -5.06
CA LEU A 66 -6.83 -7.88 -5.42
C LEU A 66 -7.31 -8.90 -6.46
N ARG A 67 -6.52 -9.19 -7.49
CA ARG A 67 -6.84 -10.19 -8.51
C ARG A 67 -6.91 -11.61 -7.91
N SER A 68 -5.99 -11.93 -7.02
CA SER A 68 -5.84 -13.27 -6.45
C SER A 68 -6.77 -13.54 -5.27
N ARG A 69 -7.22 -12.52 -4.54
CA ARG A 69 -8.01 -12.68 -3.31
C ARG A 69 -9.41 -12.12 -3.44
N GLY A 70 -9.67 -11.27 -4.43
CA GLY A 70 -10.97 -10.64 -4.62
C GLY A 70 -11.31 -9.65 -3.51
N TYR A 71 -10.34 -9.11 -2.78
CA TYR A 71 -10.57 -8.01 -1.84
C TYR A 71 -9.31 -7.14 -1.72
N LEU A 72 -9.47 -5.93 -1.18
CA LEU A 72 -8.35 -5.03 -0.97
C LEU A 72 -7.55 -5.41 0.28
N PRO A 73 -6.21 -5.28 0.27
CA PRO A 73 -5.40 -5.52 1.46
C PRO A 73 -5.93 -4.78 2.70
N GLY A 74 -6.05 -5.50 3.80
CA GLY A 74 -6.58 -5.05 5.08
C GLY A 74 -8.10 -4.90 5.18
N LEU A 75 -8.83 -5.06 4.08
CA LEU A 75 -10.29 -5.01 4.03
C LEU A 75 -10.88 -6.40 3.84
N LYS A 76 -10.47 -7.34 4.70
CA LYS A 76 -11.01 -8.70 4.68
C LYS A 76 -12.50 -8.66 5.04
N PRO A 77 -13.42 -9.23 4.24
CA PRO A 77 -14.85 -9.07 4.52
C PRO A 77 -15.36 -9.90 5.72
N THR A 78 -14.55 -10.86 6.22
CA THR A 78 -14.92 -11.83 7.27
C THR A 78 -14.21 -11.66 8.61
N ALA A 79 -13.31 -10.69 8.75
CA ALA A 79 -12.46 -10.56 9.94
C ALA A 79 -12.33 -9.09 10.35
N PRO A 80 -11.92 -8.78 11.60
CA PRO A 80 -11.41 -7.44 11.91
C PRO A 80 -10.34 -7.06 10.88
N ILE A 81 -10.32 -5.78 10.50
CA ILE A 81 -9.36 -5.17 9.56
C ILE A 81 -7.99 -5.77 9.83
N THR A 82 -7.55 -6.65 8.92
CA THR A 82 -6.24 -7.30 9.04
C THR A 82 -5.20 -6.28 8.61
N ALA A 83 -3.98 -6.37 9.13
CA ALA A 83 -2.97 -5.37 8.80
C ALA A 83 -2.57 -5.54 7.31
N TRP A 84 -2.80 -4.52 6.47
CA TRP A 84 -2.56 -4.54 5.02
C TRP A 84 -1.15 -5.03 4.63
N ASN A 85 -0.18 -4.80 5.51
CA ASN A 85 1.20 -5.24 5.36
C ASN A 85 1.36 -6.76 5.44
N VAL A 86 0.54 -7.47 6.22
CA VAL A 86 0.53 -8.94 6.26
C VAL A 86 0.00 -9.48 4.94
N ASP A 87 -1.11 -8.92 4.45
CA ASP A 87 -1.71 -9.30 3.17
C ASP A 87 -0.73 -9.14 2.01
N LEU A 88 -0.07 -7.99 1.89
CA LEU A 88 0.90 -7.73 0.83
C LEU A 88 2.19 -8.56 0.98
N SER A 89 2.63 -8.87 2.20
CA SER A 89 3.84 -9.68 2.42
C SER A 89 3.74 -11.09 1.83
N THR A 90 2.53 -11.62 1.62
CA THR A 90 2.33 -12.92 0.98
C THR A 90 2.51 -12.91 -0.54
N PHE A 91 2.52 -11.73 -1.16
CA PHE A 91 2.66 -11.54 -2.61
C PHE A 91 4.02 -10.93 -2.99
N GLY A 92 4.84 -10.59 -2.00
CA GLY A 92 6.11 -9.92 -2.17
C GLY A 92 7.28 -10.65 -1.53
N SER A 93 8.48 -10.16 -1.80
CA SER A 93 9.72 -10.61 -1.14
C SER A 93 9.99 -9.88 0.18
N LEU A 94 9.16 -8.91 0.55
CA LEU A 94 9.30 -8.13 1.78
C LEU A 94 8.51 -8.77 2.91
N SER A 95 9.11 -8.78 4.12
CA SER A 95 8.39 -9.18 5.32
C SER A 95 7.28 -8.20 5.66
N ALA A 96 6.29 -8.61 6.47
CA ALA A 96 5.23 -7.70 6.91
C ALA A 96 5.77 -6.47 7.66
N ALA A 97 6.92 -6.58 8.35
CA ALA A 97 7.57 -5.44 8.99
C ALA A 97 8.21 -4.51 7.95
N ASP A 98 8.89 -5.07 6.96
CA ASP A 98 9.53 -4.30 5.87
C ASP A 98 8.53 -3.71 4.89
N VAL A 99 7.28 -4.19 4.86
CA VAL A 99 6.17 -3.55 4.15
C VAL A 99 5.65 -2.37 4.98
N LEU A 100 5.53 -2.52 6.30
CA LEU A 100 5.02 -1.50 7.21
C LEU A 100 5.97 -0.31 7.35
N ALA A 101 7.27 -0.52 7.35
CA ALA A 101 8.26 0.55 7.50
C ALA A 101 9.32 0.51 6.39
N ASN A 102 9.83 1.68 6.04
CA ASN A 102 10.93 1.79 5.09
C ASN A 102 12.30 1.53 5.77
N ARG A 103 13.38 1.53 4.98
CA ARG A 103 14.74 1.29 5.49
C ARG A 103 15.23 2.33 6.51
N ARG A 104 14.55 3.48 6.62
CA ARG A 104 14.81 4.51 7.63
C ARG A 104 13.92 4.35 8.87
N ASN A 105 13.20 3.25 8.97
CA ASN A 105 12.26 2.94 10.04
C ASN A 105 11.09 3.94 10.16
N ASN A 106 10.74 4.61 9.06
CA ASN A 106 9.52 5.42 9.00
C ASN A 106 8.37 4.55 8.51
N ASN A 107 7.23 4.61 9.21
CA ASN A 107 6.05 3.87 8.84
C ASN A 107 5.49 4.36 7.50
N ARG A 108 5.08 3.41 6.67
CA ARG A 108 4.25 3.62 5.49
C ARG A 108 2.78 3.63 5.88
N SER A 109 1.98 4.32 5.09
CA SER A 109 0.52 4.30 5.22
C SER A 109 -0.12 3.75 3.96
N PHE A 110 -1.23 3.02 4.13
CA PHE A 110 -2.02 2.45 3.06
C PHE A 110 -3.44 3.00 3.18
N LEU A 111 -3.82 3.85 2.24
CA LEU A 111 -5.12 4.54 2.25
C LEU A 111 -5.97 4.05 1.09
N TYR A 112 -7.26 3.89 1.34
CA TYR A 112 -8.25 3.52 0.35
C TYR A 112 -9.23 4.67 0.10
N ASP A 113 -9.69 4.77 -1.15
CA ASP A 113 -10.76 5.71 -1.51
C ASP A 113 -12.06 5.32 -0.80
N THR A 114 -12.63 6.24 -0.02
CA THR A 114 -13.88 6.03 0.71
C THR A 114 -15.10 6.57 -0.03
N ALA A 115 -14.91 7.31 -1.13
CA ALA A 115 -15.98 8.00 -1.85
C ALA A 115 -16.79 7.07 -2.76
N SER A 116 -16.21 5.95 -3.17
CA SER A 116 -16.78 5.07 -4.20
C SER A 116 -16.69 3.60 -3.80
N THR A 117 -17.72 2.84 -4.16
CA THR A 117 -17.73 1.39 -4.01
C THR A 117 -18.18 0.75 -5.33
N PRO A 118 -17.39 -0.17 -5.93
CA PRO A 118 -16.10 -0.68 -5.46
C PRO A 118 -15.01 0.40 -5.48
N ARG A 119 -14.04 0.30 -4.57
CA ARG A 119 -12.98 1.31 -4.34
C ARG A 119 -11.92 1.20 -5.45
N PRO A 120 -11.85 2.12 -6.44
CA PRO A 120 -11.02 1.96 -7.62
C PRO A 120 -9.60 2.51 -7.43
N ARG A 121 -9.31 3.13 -6.29
CA ARG A 121 -8.07 3.87 -6.03
C ARG A 121 -7.56 3.55 -4.64
N VAL A 122 -6.24 3.38 -4.55
CA VAL A 122 -5.50 3.18 -3.31
C VAL A 122 -4.21 4.01 -3.36
N LEU A 123 -3.79 4.52 -2.20
CA LEU A 123 -2.53 5.23 -2.02
C LEU A 123 -1.61 4.45 -1.08
N ILE A 124 -0.33 4.39 -1.41
CA ILE A 124 0.72 3.96 -0.49
C ILE A 124 1.63 5.16 -0.25
N LEU A 125 1.70 5.62 1.00
CA LEU A 125 2.46 6.80 1.40
C LEU A 125 3.71 6.37 2.17
N SER A 126 4.83 7.00 1.90
CA SER A 126 6.07 6.82 2.67
C SER A 126 6.77 8.16 2.86
N SER A 127 7.37 8.34 4.04
CA SER A 127 8.24 9.49 4.32
C SER A 127 9.68 9.04 4.44
N MET A 128 10.58 9.70 3.70
CA MET A 128 12.02 9.45 3.77
C MET A 128 12.73 10.31 4.83
N ARG A 129 12.02 11.19 5.52
CA ARG A 129 12.58 12.05 6.57
C ARG A 129 11.82 11.88 7.88
N GLY A 130 12.57 11.78 8.99
CA GLY A 130 11.99 11.78 10.32
C GLY A 130 11.23 13.09 10.60
N GLY A 131 10.16 13.00 11.39
CA GLY A 131 9.32 14.15 11.77
C GLY A 131 8.13 14.44 10.84
N LEU A 132 8.03 13.78 9.69
CA LEU A 132 6.81 13.76 8.88
C LEU A 132 6.04 12.47 9.14
N THR A 133 4.98 12.55 9.95
CA THR A 133 4.04 11.45 10.15
C THR A 133 3.09 11.40 8.96
N VAL A 134 3.07 10.28 8.24
CA VAL A 134 2.07 10.04 7.19
C VAL A 134 0.72 9.68 7.83
N PRO A 135 -0.40 10.17 7.30
CA PRO A 135 -1.72 9.93 7.89
C PRO A 135 -2.11 8.46 7.76
N ALA A 136 -2.60 7.85 8.84
CA ALA A 136 -3.11 6.47 8.81
C ALA A 136 -4.52 6.37 8.20
N ASN A 137 -5.27 7.47 8.18
CA ASN A 137 -6.63 7.57 7.65
C ASN A 137 -6.82 8.91 6.93
N ALA A 138 -7.73 8.96 5.96
CA ALA A 138 -8.11 10.18 5.26
C ALA A 138 -9.62 10.18 4.94
N THR A 139 -10.27 11.34 5.02
CA THR A 139 -11.61 11.54 4.45
C THR A 139 -11.55 11.47 2.92
N SER A 140 -12.70 11.33 2.24
CA SER A 140 -12.75 11.34 0.77
C SER A 140 -12.09 12.60 0.16
N ALA A 141 -12.41 13.80 0.68
CA ALA A 141 -11.81 15.04 0.19
C ALA A 141 -10.29 15.10 0.43
N GLN A 142 -9.82 14.57 1.57
CA GLN A 142 -8.40 14.46 1.88
C GLN A 142 -7.70 13.46 0.95
N PHE A 143 -8.32 12.31 0.69
CA PHE A 143 -7.79 11.30 -0.23
C PHE A 143 -7.62 11.89 -1.63
N ASP A 144 -8.64 12.59 -2.15
CA ASP A 144 -8.56 13.24 -3.46
C ASP A 144 -7.49 14.34 -3.52
N ALA A 145 -7.33 15.11 -2.45
CA ALA A 145 -6.26 16.10 -2.37
C ALA A 145 -4.87 15.45 -2.41
N ILE A 146 -4.63 14.35 -1.69
CA ILE A 146 -3.37 13.60 -1.73
C ILE A 146 -3.16 12.95 -3.11
N TRP A 147 -4.20 12.33 -3.66
CA TRP A 147 -4.18 11.69 -4.97
C TRP A 147 -3.77 12.65 -6.09
N ASN A 148 -4.32 13.88 -6.07
CA ASN A 148 -4.06 14.89 -7.09
C ASN A 148 -2.80 15.74 -6.81
N THR A 149 -2.12 15.53 -5.69
CA THR A 149 -0.87 16.25 -5.39
C THR A 149 0.18 15.89 -6.43
N ALA A 150 0.91 16.87 -6.96
CA ALA A 150 2.01 16.59 -7.90
C ALA A 150 3.15 15.85 -7.21
N ASP A 151 3.92 15.06 -7.97
CA ASP A 151 5.11 14.40 -7.41
C ASP A 151 6.10 15.42 -6.84
N ASN A 152 6.78 15.04 -5.76
CA ASN A 152 7.69 15.91 -5.00
C ASN A 152 7.03 17.17 -4.40
N SER A 153 5.70 17.20 -4.26
CA SER A 153 4.95 18.29 -3.63
C SER A 153 4.25 17.82 -2.36
N VAL A 154 4.00 18.76 -1.45
CA VAL A 154 3.24 18.49 -0.22
C VAL A 154 1.74 18.67 -0.52
N PRO A 155 0.87 17.72 -0.12
CA PRO A 155 -0.57 17.88 -0.26
C PRO A 155 -1.07 19.14 0.44
N SER A 156 -1.90 19.91 -0.26
CA SER A 156 -2.47 21.17 0.22
C SER A 156 -4.01 21.09 0.31
N GLY A 157 -4.67 22.21 0.63
CA GLY A 157 -6.12 22.28 0.72
C GLY A 157 -6.68 21.34 1.81
N ALA A 158 -7.61 20.47 1.42
CA ALA A 158 -8.28 19.54 2.36
C ALA A 158 -7.29 18.60 3.07
N ALA A 159 -6.15 18.29 2.46
CA ALA A 159 -5.11 17.43 3.05
C ALA A 159 -4.04 18.20 3.84
N ALA A 160 -4.04 19.53 3.84
CA ALA A 160 -2.98 20.34 4.45
C ALA A 160 -2.82 20.07 5.96
N GLY A 161 -3.90 19.75 6.68
CA GLY A 161 -3.87 19.43 8.11
C GLY A 161 -3.45 18.00 8.45
N LEU A 162 -3.33 17.11 7.45
CA LEU A 162 -2.93 15.71 7.66
C LEU A 162 -1.42 15.53 7.73
N PHE A 163 -0.69 16.37 7.01
CA PHE A 163 0.75 16.45 7.06
C PHE A 163 1.07 17.58 8.03
N ALA A 164 1.90 17.32 9.04
CA ALA A 164 2.09 18.25 10.15
C ALA A 164 2.27 19.69 9.64
N ALA A 165 1.48 20.64 10.17
CA ALA A 165 1.53 22.05 9.80
C ALA A 165 2.94 22.69 9.93
N ASN A 166 3.83 22.01 10.67
CA ASN A 166 5.21 22.39 10.92
C ASN A 166 6.24 21.67 10.02
N TRP A 167 5.81 20.94 8.98
CA TRP A 167 6.76 20.29 8.09
C TRP A 167 7.49 21.31 7.23
N ALA A 168 8.66 21.75 7.69
CA ALA A 168 9.59 22.60 6.96
C ALA A 168 10.43 21.84 5.91
N GLY A 169 10.09 20.58 5.63
CA GLY A 169 10.82 19.76 4.65
C GLY A 169 10.33 19.97 3.22
N GLN A 170 11.10 19.44 2.28
CA GLN A 170 10.75 19.48 0.86
C GLN A 170 9.84 18.30 0.50
N GLY A 171 8.86 18.54 -0.37
CA GLY A 171 7.96 17.51 -0.90
C GLY A 171 8.70 16.31 -1.55
N GLU A 172 9.96 16.48 -1.94
CA GLU A 172 10.85 15.42 -2.46
C GLU A 172 11.00 14.21 -1.51
N TYR A 173 10.78 14.39 -0.21
CA TYR A 173 10.87 13.29 0.77
C TYR A 173 9.54 12.58 1.07
N LEU A 174 8.43 13.10 0.56
CA LEU A 174 7.12 12.45 0.65
C LEU A 174 6.87 11.71 -0.66
N LEU A 175 6.78 10.39 -0.55
CA LEU A 175 6.52 9.52 -1.69
C LEU A 175 5.07 9.06 -1.64
N ILE A 176 4.39 9.24 -2.78
CA ILE A 176 2.97 8.94 -2.98
C ILE A 176 2.87 7.98 -4.15
N GLU A 177 2.65 6.70 -3.85
CA GLU A 177 2.33 5.71 -4.88
C GLU A 177 0.82 5.68 -5.09
N ARG A 178 0.40 5.91 -6.34
CA ARG A 178 -1.00 5.99 -6.74
C ARG A 178 -1.38 4.73 -7.50
N VAL A 179 -2.17 3.88 -6.86
CA VAL A 179 -2.57 2.60 -7.44
C VAL A 179 -4.00 2.70 -7.97
N ASN A 180 -4.14 2.71 -9.29
CA ASN A 180 -5.45 2.62 -9.95
C ASN A 180 -5.82 1.14 -10.15
N LEU A 181 -6.94 0.74 -9.56
CA LEU A 181 -7.46 -0.61 -9.50
C LEU A 181 -8.65 -0.83 -10.43
N LYS A 182 -9.07 0.19 -11.19
CA LYS A 182 -10.24 0.10 -12.08
C LYS A 182 -10.17 -1.06 -13.07
N SER A 183 -8.98 -1.40 -13.57
CA SER A 183 -8.78 -2.54 -14.49
C SER A 183 -8.70 -3.90 -13.80
N GLN A 184 -8.54 -3.92 -12.47
CA GLN A 184 -8.39 -5.14 -11.67
C GLN A 184 -9.68 -5.51 -10.93
N LEU A 185 -10.59 -4.56 -10.76
CA LEU A 185 -11.90 -4.84 -10.19
C LEU A 185 -12.71 -5.71 -11.17
N PRO A 186 -13.37 -6.77 -10.68
CA PRO A 186 -14.20 -7.61 -11.51
C PRO A 186 -15.31 -6.79 -12.13
N ILE A 187 -15.59 -7.10 -13.39
CA ILE A 187 -16.59 -6.41 -14.21
C ILE A 187 -18.01 -6.80 -13.79
N ASN A 188 -18.14 -7.95 -13.10
CA ASN A 188 -19.43 -8.52 -12.72
C ASN A 188 -19.94 -7.87 -11.44
N ARG A 189 -21.10 -7.23 -11.54
CA ARG A 189 -21.83 -6.68 -10.41
C ARG A 189 -22.87 -7.69 -9.95
N ILE A 190 -22.75 -8.15 -8.70
CA ILE A 190 -23.83 -8.87 -8.04
C ILE A 190 -24.56 -7.94 -7.08
N VAL A 191 -25.87 -7.79 -7.30
CA VAL A 191 -26.73 -7.05 -6.39
C VAL A 191 -27.50 -8.04 -5.55
N LEU A 192 -27.28 -7.98 -4.25
CA LEU A 192 -28.10 -8.67 -3.26
C LEU A 192 -29.11 -7.66 -2.75
N SER A 193 -30.38 -8.03 -2.76
CA SER A 193 -31.49 -7.22 -2.27
C SER A 193 -32.29 -8.08 -1.30
N ALA A 194 -32.66 -7.54 -0.14
CA ALA A 194 -33.52 -8.24 0.81
C ALA A 194 -34.77 -7.40 1.07
N ASN A 195 -35.95 -7.97 0.83
CA ASN A 195 -37.22 -7.32 1.12
C ASN A 195 -38.02 -8.20 2.09
N THR A 196 -38.30 -7.69 3.29
CA THR A 196 -38.95 -8.45 4.37
C THR A 196 -40.23 -7.75 4.79
N SER A 197 -41.30 -8.51 5.08
CA SER A 197 -42.64 -7.94 5.21
C SER A 197 -42.92 -7.20 6.52
N SER A 198 -42.04 -7.23 7.54
CA SER A 198 -42.20 -6.41 8.78
C SER A 198 -41.13 -6.66 9.85
N VAL A 199 -40.52 -7.85 9.89
CA VAL A 199 -39.51 -8.20 10.90
C VAL A 199 -38.10 -7.98 10.32
N PRO A 200 -37.20 -7.27 11.03
CA PRO A 200 -35.78 -7.24 10.68
C PRO A 200 -35.24 -8.67 10.68
N THR A 201 -34.86 -9.17 9.50
CA THR A 201 -34.21 -10.48 9.39
C THR A 201 -32.81 -10.29 8.85
N THR A 202 -31.83 -10.98 9.43
CA THR A 202 -30.47 -10.97 8.92
C THR A 202 -30.34 -12.14 7.97
N VAL A 203 -30.09 -11.86 6.70
CA VAL A 203 -29.70 -12.89 5.73
C VAL A 203 -28.20 -12.86 5.55
N SER A 204 -27.60 -13.99 5.18
CA SER A 204 -26.15 -14.08 5.02
C SER A 204 -25.79 -14.67 3.68
N PHE A 205 -24.55 -14.45 3.28
CA PHE A 205 -23.95 -15.04 2.10
C PHE A 205 -22.56 -15.56 2.44
N VAL A 206 -22.10 -16.53 1.65
CA VAL A 206 -20.73 -17.02 1.65
C VAL A 206 -20.28 -17.16 0.22
N VAL A 207 -19.16 -16.53 -0.12
CA VAL A 207 -18.43 -16.75 -1.35
C VAL A 207 -17.42 -17.84 -1.08
N LEU A 208 -17.56 -18.96 -1.78
CA LEU A 208 -16.59 -20.03 -1.78
C LEU A 208 -15.63 -19.78 -2.93
N HIS A 209 -14.37 -19.60 -2.60
CA HIS A 209 -13.31 -19.41 -3.58
C HIS A 209 -12.60 -20.74 -3.85
N PRO A 210 -12.13 -20.99 -5.08
CA PRO A 210 -11.38 -22.20 -5.41
C PRO A 210 -10.11 -22.40 -4.57
N ASP A 211 -9.54 -21.31 -4.07
CA ASP A 211 -8.35 -21.27 -3.20
C ASP A 211 -8.66 -21.58 -1.71
N GLY A 212 -9.92 -21.86 -1.38
CA GLY A 212 -10.39 -22.15 -0.02
C GLY A 212 -10.52 -20.92 0.90
N GLN A 213 -10.24 -19.72 0.41
CA GLN A 213 -10.31 -18.47 1.19
C GLN A 213 -11.74 -17.92 1.20
N ASN A 214 -12.66 -18.64 1.84
CA ASN A 214 -14.07 -18.29 1.79
C ASN A 214 -14.38 -16.93 2.44
N THR A 215 -15.26 -16.16 1.79
CA THR A 215 -15.69 -14.83 2.23
C THR A 215 -17.16 -14.86 2.58
N SER A 216 -17.49 -14.80 3.86
CA SER A 216 -18.85 -14.66 4.40
C SER A 216 -19.20 -13.21 4.68
N GLY A 217 -20.47 -12.87 4.56
CA GLY A 217 -21.01 -11.59 5.01
C GLY A 217 -22.48 -11.71 5.36
N SER A 218 -23.01 -10.69 6.04
CA SER A 218 -24.43 -10.58 6.34
C SER A 218 -25.02 -9.30 5.76
N LEU A 219 -26.28 -9.38 5.35
CA LEU A 219 -27.11 -8.22 5.09
C LEU A 219 -28.08 -8.12 6.27
N THR A 220 -27.84 -7.13 7.11
CA THR A 220 -28.75 -6.79 8.20
C THR A 220 -29.89 -5.97 7.60
N THR A 221 -31.09 -6.54 7.52
CA THR A 221 -32.24 -5.85 6.95
C THR A 221 -32.73 -4.78 7.94
N VAL A 222 -32.79 -3.54 7.48
CA VAL A 222 -33.59 -2.47 8.10
C VAL A 222 -35.00 -2.58 7.50
N THR A 223 -36.03 -2.38 8.32
CA THR A 223 -37.49 -2.48 8.07
C THR A 223 -37.94 -2.38 6.60
N ALA A 224 -38.99 -3.14 6.23
CA ALA A 224 -39.68 -3.23 4.92
C ALA A 224 -39.26 -2.23 3.80
N ASN A 225 -38.99 -2.77 2.60
CA ASN A 225 -38.63 -2.05 1.37
C ASN A 225 -37.20 -1.45 1.31
N VAL A 226 -36.24 -1.90 2.13
CA VAL A 226 -34.85 -1.44 2.05
C VAL A 226 -34.00 -2.41 1.24
N THR A 227 -33.54 -1.96 0.07
CA THR A 227 -32.55 -2.70 -0.73
C THR A 227 -31.14 -2.45 -0.17
N VAL A 228 -30.54 -3.45 0.45
CA VAL A 228 -29.14 -3.37 0.92
C VAL A 228 -28.20 -3.86 -0.18
N ILE A 229 -27.74 -2.96 -1.05
CA ILE A 229 -26.72 -3.28 -2.04
C ILE A 229 -25.38 -3.46 -1.32
N ARG A 230 -24.68 -4.56 -1.59
CA ARG A 230 -23.28 -4.78 -1.18
C ARG A 230 -22.33 -4.59 -2.37
N PRO A 231 -22.04 -3.33 -2.76
CA PRO A 231 -21.14 -3.04 -3.89
C PRO A 231 -19.68 -3.40 -3.59
N ASP A 232 -19.36 -3.73 -2.34
CA ASP A 232 -18.05 -4.19 -1.89
C ASP A 232 -17.81 -5.69 -2.15
N LEU A 233 -18.83 -6.44 -2.56
CA LEU A 233 -18.68 -7.86 -2.88
C LEU A 233 -18.02 -8.02 -4.26
N ILE A 234 -16.73 -8.30 -4.22
CA ILE A 234 -15.90 -8.57 -5.39
C ILE A 234 -15.90 -10.08 -5.61
N LEU A 235 -16.40 -10.51 -6.77
CA LEU A 235 -16.54 -11.91 -7.13
C LEU A 235 -15.73 -12.21 -8.39
N ARG A 236 -15.04 -13.35 -8.38
CA ARG A 236 -14.23 -13.84 -9.50
C ARG A 236 -15.00 -14.89 -10.26
N ASP A 237 -14.70 -15.03 -11.55
CA ASP A 237 -15.25 -16.13 -12.34
C ASP A 237 -14.79 -17.47 -11.75
N GLY A 238 -15.73 -18.38 -11.56
CA GLY A 238 -15.52 -19.66 -10.89
C GLY A 238 -15.79 -19.67 -9.38
N ASP A 239 -16.02 -18.50 -8.76
CA ASP A 239 -16.46 -18.44 -7.37
C ASP A 239 -17.89 -18.98 -7.24
N ILE A 240 -18.21 -19.57 -6.08
CA ILE A 240 -19.55 -20.02 -5.75
C ILE A 240 -20.13 -19.10 -4.68
N LEU A 241 -21.11 -18.29 -5.07
CA LEU A 241 -21.91 -17.51 -4.15
C LEU A 241 -23.01 -18.39 -3.54
N VAL A 242 -22.93 -18.63 -2.24
CA VAL A 242 -23.92 -19.33 -1.45
C VAL A 242 -24.74 -18.30 -0.68
N LEU A 243 -26.03 -18.22 -0.96
CA LEU A 243 -26.96 -17.35 -0.26
C LEU A 243 -27.70 -18.18 0.79
N ARG A 244 -27.81 -17.64 2.01
CA ARG A 244 -28.34 -18.35 3.18
C ARG A 244 -29.56 -17.65 3.75
N LYS A 245 -30.46 -18.45 4.29
CA LYS A 245 -31.62 -18.02 5.07
C LYS A 245 -31.19 -17.45 6.43
N PRO A 246 -32.10 -16.78 7.17
CA PRO A 246 -31.79 -16.24 8.50
C PRO A 246 -31.36 -17.27 9.54
N ASN A 247 -31.78 -18.53 9.38
CA ASN A 247 -31.36 -19.66 10.22
C ASN A 247 -29.95 -20.20 9.85
N GLY A 248 -29.27 -19.60 8.88
CA GLY A 248 -27.94 -20.01 8.41
C GLY A 248 -27.92 -21.17 7.42
N THR A 249 -29.07 -21.74 7.04
CA THR A 249 -29.11 -22.81 6.03
C THR A 249 -28.93 -22.25 4.63
N ASP A 250 -28.19 -22.96 3.79
CA ASP A 250 -28.05 -22.66 2.36
C ASP A 250 -29.43 -22.65 1.68
N ASP A 251 -29.71 -21.60 0.90
CA ASP A 251 -30.95 -21.41 0.16
C ASP A 251 -30.72 -21.49 -1.34
N TYR A 252 -29.68 -20.79 -1.80
CA TYR A 252 -29.36 -20.67 -3.22
C TYR A 252 -27.85 -20.73 -3.43
N ARG A 253 -27.42 -21.33 -4.55
CA ARG A 253 -26.02 -21.38 -4.97
C ARG A 253 -25.89 -20.89 -6.40
N TYR A 254 -25.03 -19.90 -6.59
CA TYR A 254 -24.74 -19.30 -7.88
C TYR A 254 -23.26 -19.47 -8.21
N VAL A 255 -22.96 -19.98 -9.40
CA VAL A 255 -21.59 -20.01 -9.93
C VAL A 255 -21.37 -18.73 -10.71
N VAL A 256 -20.37 -17.95 -10.30
CA VAL A 256 -20.04 -16.68 -10.92
C VAL A 256 -19.37 -16.95 -12.27
N ALA A 257 -19.95 -16.44 -13.36
CA ALA A 257 -19.55 -16.79 -14.73
C ALA A 257 -19.54 -15.57 -15.67
N GLY A 258 -18.89 -14.48 -15.30
CA GLY A 258 -18.70 -13.33 -16.19
C GLY A 258 -19.96 -12.49 -16.44
N ARG A 259 -21.00 -12.65 -15.61
CA ARG A 259 -22.30 -11.98 -15.79
C ARG A 259 -22.78 -11.35 -14.50
N ASP A 260 -23.38 -10.18 -14.64
CA ASP A 260 -24.15 -9.54 -13.58
C ASP A 260 -25.31 -10.45 -13.16
N ALA A 261 -25.57 -10.48 -11.85
CA ALA A 261 -26.67 -11.26 -11.30
C ALA A 261 -27.31 -10.50 -10.15
N ASN A 262 -28.63 -10.52 -10.12
CA ASN A 262 -29.40 -9.86 -9.08
C ASN A 262 -30.16 -10.92 -8.30
N PHE A 263 -30.09 -10.86 -6.98
CA PHE A 263 -30.78 -11.80 -6.11
C PHE A 263 -31.67 -11.02 -5.16
N LEU A 264 -32.94 -11.42 -5.10
CA LEU A 264 -33.92 -10.86 -4.18
C LEU A 264 -34.26 -11.90 -3.12
N TYR A 265 -34.01 -11.59 -1.86
CA TYR A 265 -34.55 -12.34 -0.74
C TYR A 265 -35.95 -11.83 -0.41
N THR A 266 -36.89 -12.77 -0.27
CA THR A 266 -38.21 -12.53 0.32
C THR A 266 -38.44 -13.52 1.45
N ASP A 267 -39.17 -13.10 2.48
CA ASP A 267 -39.55 -13.96 3.61
C ASP A 267 -40.41 -15.16 3.19
N LEU A 268 -41.26 -15.00 2.17
CA LEU A 268 -42.14 -16.07 1.67
C LEU A 268 -41.43 -17.12 0.81
N LYS A 269 -40.43 -16.72 0.01
CA LYS A 269 -39.84 -17.59 -1.02
C LYS A 269 -38.33 -17.80 -0.89
N GLY A 270 -37.67 -17.14 0.05
CA GLY A 270 -36.20 -17.15 0.14
C GLY A 270 -35.55 -16.32 -0.96
N TRP A 271 -34.31 -16.68 -1.31
CA TRP A 271 -33.52 -16.06 -2.36
C TRP A 271 -33.98 -16.48 -3.76
N LEU A 272 -34.26 -15.48 -4.60
CA LEU A 272 -34.69 -15.65 -5.98
C LEU A 272 -33.74 -14.90 -6.92
N PRO A 273 -33.27 -15.49 -8.03
CA PRO A 273 -32.63 -14.73 -9.10
C PRO A 273 -33.64 -13.78 -9.77
N GLN A 274 -33.17 -12.65 -10.28
CA GLN A 274 -33.94 -11.66 -11.04
C GLN A 274 -33.40 -11.51 -12.46
#